data_AF-A0A285U9E9-F1
#
_entry.id   AF-A0A285U9E9-F1
#
_cell.length_a   1.000
_cell.length_b   1.000
_cell.length_c   1.000
_cell.angle_alpha   90.00
_cell.angle_beta   90.00
_cell.angle_gamma   90.00
#
_symmetry.space_group_name_H-M   'P 1'
#
loop_
_entity.id
_entity.type
_entity.pdbx_description
1 polymer ?
#
loop_
_entity_poly.entity_id
_entity_poly.type
_entity_poly.pdbx_seq_one_letter_code
_entity_poly.pdbx_strand_id
1 'polypeptide(L)' 'MKQNPQRKVQKTNKDFIPKEEMIRNIEKNMETAEINMDYAGKEELEHLQEKNERRRHEIQKLKNEPLD' A
#
# COMPACT_ATOMS: atom_id res chain seq x y z
N MET A 1 -7.49 45.63 -0.93
CA MET A 1 -8.55 44.68 -1.35
C MET A 1 -7.90 43.31 -1.46
N LYS A 2 -8.18 42.42 -0.52
CA LYS A 2 -9.16 41.30 -0.61
C LYS A 2 -8.52 40.00 -1.09
N GLN A 3 -8.45 39.08 -0.12
CA GLN A 3 -8.60 37.62 -0.20
C GLN A 3 -7.47 36.79 -0.84
N ASN A 4 -6.72 36.18 0.06
CA ASN A 4 -6.18 34.83 -0.06
C ASN A 4 -7.31 33.84 -0.38
N PRO A 5 -7.33 33.18 -1.56
CA PRO A 5 -8.18 32.03 -1.73
C PRO A 5 -7.46 30.85 -1.10
N GLN A 6 -7.90 30.46 0.10
CA GLN A 6 -7.64 29.13 0.63
C GLN A 6 -7.89 28.12 -0.48
N ARG A 7 -6.81 27.51 -1.02
CA ARG A 7 -6.90 26.28 -1.80
C ARG A 7 -7.57 25.28 -0.87
N LYS A 8 -8.89 25.11 -1.03
CA LYS A 8 -9.65 24.03 -0.41
C LYS A 8 -9.00 22.76 -0.93
N VAL A 9 -8.08 22.19 -0.15
CA VAL A 9 -7.64 20.82 -0.32
C VAL A 9 -8.92 20.04 -0.19
N GLN A 10 -9.48 19.60 -1.31
CA GLN A 10 -10.65 18.74 -1.34
C GLN A 10 -10.32 17.59 -0.40
N LYS A 11 -11.02 17.54 0.74
CA LYS A 11 -11.08 16.32 1.55
C LYS A 11 -11.69 15.30 0.61
N THR A 12 -10.85 14.53 -0.07
CA THR A 12 -11.30 13.29 -0.70
C THR A 12 -11.91 12.51 0.45
N ASN A 13 -13.22 12.31 0.42
CA ASN A 13 -13.86 11.34 1.27
C ASN A 13 -13.06 10.07 1.07
N LYS A 14 -12.35 9.62 2.11
CA LYS A 14 -11.50 8.46 2.00
C LYS A 14 -12.47 7.30 1.91
N ASP A 15 -12.82 6.92 0.68
CA ASP A 15 -13.80 5.87 0.43
C ASP A 15 -13.38 4.64 1.23
N PHE A 16 -14.35 4.02 1.92
CA PHE A 16 -14.10 2.81 2.66
C PHE A 16 -13.61 1.75 1.68
N ILE A 17 -12.38 1.29 1.86
CA ILE A 17 -11.81 0.20 1.07
C ILE A 17 -12.17 -1.09 1.81
N PRO A 18 -12.93 -2.01 1.20
CA PRO A 18 -13.20 -3.32 1.79
C PRO A 18 -11.90 -4.05 2.12
N LYS A 19 -11.92 -4.84 3.19
CA LYS A 19 -10.77 -5.61 3.65
C LYS A 19 -10.19 -6.50 2.55
N GLU A 20 -11.04 -7.13 1.75
CA GLU A 20 -10.65 -7.97 0.61
C GLU A 20 -9.92 -7.15 -0.46
N GLU A 21 -10.36 -5.92 -0.70
CA GLU A 21 -9.72 -5.01 -1.65
C GLU A 21 -8.37 -4.52 -1.12
N MET A 22 -8.25 -4.23 0.18
CA MET A 22 -6.96 -3.94 0.81
C MET A 22 -5.97 -5.09 0.64
N ILE A 23 -6.39 -6.33 0.91
CA ILE A 23 -5.55 -7.52 0.74
C ILE A 23 -5.10 -7.66 -0.72
N ARG A 24 -6.03 -7.56 -1.68
CA ARG A 24 -5.70 -7.63 -3.12
C ARG A 24 -4.72 -6.55 -3.56
N ASN A 25 -4.85 -5.34 -3.02
CA ASN A 25 -3.93 -4.24 -3.32
C ASN A 25 -2.52 -4.53 -2.78
N ILE A 26 -2.41 -5.12 -1.59
CA ILE A 26 -1.12 -5.53 -1.03
C ILE A 26 -0.51 -6.67 -1.88
N GLU A 27 -1.30 -7.66 -2.27
CA GLU A 27 -0.86 -8.78 -3.12
C GLU A 27 -0.33 -8.29 -4.49
N LYS A 28 -1.05 -7.39 -5.17
CA LYS A 28 -0.58 -6.78 -6.43
C LYS A 28 0.73 -6.01 -6.27
N ASN A 29 0.89 -5.30 -5.16
CA ASN A 29 2.12 -4.57 -4.86
C ASN A 29 3.29 -5.52 -4.61
N MET A 30 3.03 -6.69 -4.02
CA MET A 30 4.04 -7.74 -3.85
C MET A 30 4.46 -8.35 -5.18
N GLU A 31 3.50 -8.72 -6.02
CA GLU A 31 3.74 -9.25 -7.37
C GLU A 31 4.59 -8.28 -8.21
N THR A 32 4.23 -6.99 -8.21
CA THR A 32 5.00 -5.95 -8.91
C THR A 32 6.43 -5.85 -8.35
N ALA A 33 6.58 -5.92 -7.02
CA ALA A 33 7.89 -5.90 -6.40
C ALA A 33 8.73 -7.14 -6.76
N GLU A 34 8.12 -8.33 -6.84
CA GLU A 34 8.79 -9.56 -7.27
C GLU A 34 9.29 -9.47 -8.72
N ILE A 35 8.50 -8.91 -9.63
CA ILE A 35 8.94 -8.65 -11.02
C ILE A 35 10.12 -7.67 -11.03
N ASN A 36 10.08 -6.63 -10.19
CA ASN A 36 11.18 -5.65 -10.12
C ASN A 36 12.46 -6.23 -9.53
N MET A 37 12.37 -7.26 -8.67
CA MET A 37 13.54 -7.91 -8.08
C MET A 37 14.44 -8.57 -9.13
N ASP A 38 13.88 -9.03 -10.26
CA ASP A 38 14.65 -9.65 -11.35
C ASP A 38 15.62 -8.66 -12.04
N TYR A 39 15.35 -7.36 -11.93
CA TYR A 39 16.15 -6.28 -12.52
C TYR A 39 16.85 -5.39 -11.49
N ALA A 40 16.57 -5.62 -10.20
CA ALA A 40 17.06 -4.78 -9.11
C ALA A 40 18.57 -4.98 -8.85
N GLY A 41 19.25 -3.91 -8.48
CA GLY A 41 20.58 -4.00 -7.87
C GLY A 41 20.52 -4.66 -6.48
N LYS A 42 21.66 -5.09 -5.93
CA LYS A 42 21.71 -5.83 -4.66
C LYS A 42 21.02 -5.12 -3.49
N GLU A 43 21.28 -3.82 -3.31
CA GLU A 43 20.67 -3.02 -2.23
C GLU A 43 19.14 -2.88 -2.42
N GLU A 44 18.71 -2.62 -3.65
CA GLU A 44 17.28 -2.54 -3.98
C GLU A 44 16.56 -3.88 -3.81
N LEU A 45 17.22 -4.99 -4.15
CA LEU A 45 16.73 -6.35 -3.96
C LEU A 45 16.46 -6.64 -2.48
N GLU A 46 17.40 -6.32 -1.60
CA GLU A 46 17.24 -6.48 -0.15
C GLU A 46 16.03 -5.65 0.35
N HIS A 47 15.92 -4.40 -0.08
CA HIS A 47 14.78 -3.55 0.29
C HIS A 47 13.43 -4.06 -0.24
N LEU A 48 13.38 -4.61 -1.46
CA LEU A 48 12.16 -5.20 -2.03
C LEU A 48 11.75 -6.46 -1.27
N GLN A 49 12.72 -7.29 -0.88
CA GLN A 49 12.50 -8.50 -0.07
C GLN A 49 11.95 -8.17 1.32
N GLU A 50 12.58 -7.24 2.04
CA GLU A 50 12.12 -6.78 3.37
C GLU A 50 10.70 -6.18 3.29
N LYS A 51 10.45 -5.34 2.28
CA LYS A 51 9.11 -4.76 2.07
C LYS A 51 8.06 -5.84 1.79
N ASN A 52 8.38 -6.84 0.98
CA ASN A 52 7.46 -7.95 0.69
C ASN A 52 7.23 -8.84 1.91
N GLU A 53 8.24 -9.07 2.74
CA GLU A 53 8.08 -9.78 4.01
C GLU A 53 7.12 -9.04 4.95
N ARG A 54 7.30 -7.73 5.11
CA ARG A 54 6.37 -6.91 5.91
C ARG A 54 4.94 -6.97 5.38
N ARG A 55 4.75 -6.90 4.06
CA ARG A 55 3.43 -7.02 3.42
C ARG A 55 2.77 -8.37 3.68
N ARG A 56 3.53 -9.47 3.71
CA ARG A 56 3.01 -10.80 4.10
C ARG A 56 2.45 -10.80 5.52
N HIS A 57 3.17 -10.18 6.47
CA HIS A 57 2.69 -10.04 7.84
C HIS A 57 1.43 -9.17 7.93
N GLU A 58 1.34 -8.08 7.15
CA GLU A 58 0.13 -7.24 7.08
C GLU A 58 -1.07 -8.01 6.54
N ILE A 59 -0.90 -8.79 5.47
CA ILE A 59 -1.97 -9.65 4.93
C ILE A 59 -2.42 -10.66 5.98
N GLN A 60 -1.50 -11.29 6.72
CA GLN A 60 -1.86 -12.23 7.77
C GLN A 60 -2.65 -11.56 8.90
N LYS A 61 -2.25 -10.37 9.33
CA LYS A 61 -2.99 -9.60 10.34
C LYS A 61 -4.39 -9.26 9.85
N LEU A 62 -4.50 -8.71 8.64
CA LEU A 62 -5.79 -8.42 8.03
C LEU A 62 -6.63 -9.71 8.00
N LYS A 63 -6.15 -10.82 7.42
CA LYS A 63 -6.91 -12.07 7.36
C LYS A 63 -7.40 -12.57 8.74
N ASN A 64 -6.62 -12.38 9.80
CA ASN A 64 -6.96 -12.83 11.15
C ASN A 64 -7.84 -11.85 11.95
N GLU A 65 -7.94 -10.58 11.56
CA GLU A 65 -8.86 -9.63 12.21
C GLU A 65 -10.32 -9.99 11.89
N PRO A 66 -11.23 -10.02 12.87
CA PRO A 66 -12.65 -10.19 12.59
C PRO A 66 -13.16 -9.02 11.73
N LEU A 67 -14.08 -9.31 10.81
CA LEU A 67 -14.86 -8.28 10.13
C LEU A 67 -15.91 -7.78 11.13
N ASP A 68 -15.69 -6.61 11.74
CA ASP A 68 -16.70 -5.88 12.52
C ASP A 68 -17.78 -5.26 11.60
#